data_AF-A0A9D6I738-F1
#
_entry.id   AF-A0A9D6I738-F1
#
_cell.length_a   1.000
_cell.length_b   1.000
_cell.length_c   1.000
_cell.angle_alpha   90.00
_cell.angle_beta   90.00
_cell.angle_gamma   90.00
#
_symmetry.space_group_name_H-M   'P 1'
#
loop_
_entity.id
_entity.type
_entity.pdbx_description
1 polymer ?
#
loop_
_entity_poly.entity_id
_entity_poly.type
_entity_poly.pdbx_seq_one_letter_code
_entity_poly.pdbx_strand_id
1 'polypeptide(L)'
;MKGEPAVLTGQHFLLGDHACAEGALAAGCRFFGGYPITPSTEVAEWLARRLPEVGGIFVQMEDELASMAAIVGASVAGARAMTATSGPGFSLMMENLGLAAMMEVPCVVVNVQRGGPSTGLPTLVGQADVMQARWGSHGDYEIVAYSPASPQE
;
A
#
# COMPACT_ATOMS: atom_id res chain seq x y z
N MET A 1 26.56 -2.97 -10.97
CA MET A 1 26.16 -1.59 -10.58
C MET A 1 26.14 -1.55 -9.06
N LYS A 2 26.80 -0.58 -8.41
CA LYS A 2 26.60 -0.38 -6.97
C LYS A 2 25.16 0.15 -6.81
N GLY A 3 24.27 -0.65 -6.23
CA GLY A 3 22.88 -0.23 -5.98
C GLY A 3 22.86 1.02 -5.11
N GLU A 4 21.86 1.87 -5.30
CA GLU A 4 21.64 3.01 -4.43
C GLU A 4 21.38 2.53 -2.98
N PRO A 5 21.68 3.36 -1.97
CA PRO A 5 21.37 3.00 -0.59
C PRO A 5 19.86 2.78 -0.43
N ALA A 6 19.50 1.68 0.24
CA ALA A 6 18.11 1.32 0.51
C ALA A 6 17.36 2.34 1.39
N VAL A 7 18.09 3.24 2.04
CA VAL A 7 17.55 4.32 2.88
C VAL A 7 18.28 5.61 2.54
N LEU A 8 17.53 6.65 2.18
CA LEU A 8 18.08 7.99 2.01
C LEU A 8 18.33 8.60 3.40
N THR A 9 19.56 9.03 3.68
CA THR A 9 19.94 9.64 4.97
C THR A 9 19.98 11.16 4.86
N GLY A 10 19.78 11.88 5.98
CA GLY A 10 19.79 13.35 6.02
C GLY A 10 18.40 13.98 6.21
N GLN A 11 18.33 15.30 6.01
CA GLN A 11 17.06 16.04 6.05
C GLN A 11 16.46 16.11 4.66
N HIS A 12 15.21 15.67 4.53
CA HIS A 12 14.49 15.61 3.26
C HIS A 12 13.17 16.37 3.39
N PHE A 13 12.78 17.09 2.34
CA PHE A 13 11.44 17.65 2.23
C PHE A 13 10.57 16.67 1.45
N LEU A 14 9.70 15.94 2.15
CA LEU A 14 8.89 14.86 1.57
C LEU A 14 7.40 15.13 1.69
N LEU A 15 6.67 14.73 0.65
CA LEU A 15 5.22 14.57 0.69
C LEU A 15 4.87 13.26 1.41
N GLY A 16 3.64 13.15 1.92
CA GLY A 16 3.18 11.95 2.64
C GLY A 16 3.35 10.66 1.85
N ASP A 17 2.97 10.66 0.56
CA ASP A 17 3.09 9.48 -0.29
C ASP A 17 4.55 9.05 -0.54
N HIS A 18 5.45 10.02 -0.73
CA HIS A 18 6.87 9.76 -0.88
C HIS A 18 7.48 9.22 0.42
N ALA A 19 7.07 9.79 1.57
CA ALA A 19 7.51 9.31 2.87
C ALA A 19 7.02 7.88 3.16
N CYS A 20 5.78 7.56 2.79
CA CYS A 20 5.24 6.22 2.89
C CYS A 20 6.04 5.22 2.04
N ALA A 21 6.39 5.59 0.80
CA ALA A 21 7.21 4.78 -0.08
C ALA A 21 8.63 4.54 0.49
N GLU A 22 9.32 5.60 0.92
CA GLU A 22 10.66 5.48 1.54
C GLU A 22 10.62 4.70 2.87
N GLY A 23 9.58 4.87 3.68
CA GLY A 23 9.37 4.11 4.91
C GLY A 23 9.25 2.61 4.63
N ALA A 24 8.51 2.23 3.59
CA ALA A 24 8.41 0.84 3.17
C ALA A 24 9.74 0.27 2.68
N LEU A 25 10.50 1.03 1.88
CA LEU A 25 11.83 0.62 1.39
C LEU A 25 12.81 0.42 2.55
N ALA A 26 12.79 1.34 3.52
CA ALA A 26 13.58 1.27 4.74
C ALA A 26 13.21 0.09 5.62
N ALA A 27 11.92 -0.28 5.66
CA ALA A 27 11.44 -1.49 6.31
C ALA A 27 11.75 -2.78 5.51
N GLY A 28 12.46 -2.70 4.38
CA GLY A 28 12.86 -3.86 3.59
C GLY A 28 11.81 -4.36 2.61
N CYS A 29 10.78 -3.56 2.29
CA CYS A 29 9.83 -3.87 1.22
C CYS A 29 10.55 -4.05 -0.12
N ARG A 30 10.29 -5.14 -0.82
CA ARG A 30 10.93 -5.47 -2.12
C ARG A 30 9.93 -5.88 -3.19
N PHE A 31 8.63 -5.81 -2.91
CA PHE A 31 7.60 -6.06 -3.92
C PHE A 31 6.46 -5.06 -3.76
N PHE A 32 6.08 -4.42 -4.87
CA PHE A 32 4.86 -3.62 -4.97
C PHE A 32 4.02 -4.11 -6.14
N GLY A 33 2.74 -4.37 -5.87
CA GLY A 33 1.71 -4.63 -6.89
C GLY A 33 0.53 -3.69 -6.64
N GLY A 34 0.18 -2.84 -7.60
CA GLY A 34 -0.87 -1.84 -7.40
C GLY A 34 -1.55 -1.38 -8.69
N TYR A 35 -2.74 -0.80 -8.53
CA TYR A 35 -3.51 -0.18 -9.60
C TYR A 35 -3.58 1.35 -9.38
N PRO A 36 -3.42 2.18 -10.43
CA PRO A 36 -3.43 3.64 -10.27
C PRO A 36 -4.79 4.17 -9.80
N ILE A 37 -4.81 4.88 -8.68
CA ILE A 37 -6.00 5.56 -8.15
C ILE A 37 -5.59 6.81 -7.37
N THR A 38 -6.23 7.96 -7.63
CA THR A 38 -6.02 9.18 -6.83
C THR A 38 -6.57 8.99 -5.41
N PRO A 39 -5.88 9.40 -4.33
CA PRO A 39 -4.58 10.09 -4.27
C PRO A 39 -3.42 9.18 -3.86
N SER A 40 -3.41 7.89 -4.25
CA SER A 40 -2.34 6.95 -3.88
C SER A 40 -1.31 6.70 -5.00
N THR A 41 -1.51 7.29 -6.18
CA THR A 41 -0.67 7.06 -7.37
C THR A 41 0.78 7.49 -7.13
N GLU A 42 1.01 8.55 -6.37
CA GLU A 42 2.32 9.09 -6.05
C GLU A 42 3.19 8.09 -5.25
N VAL A 43 2.57 7.23 -4.41
CA VAL A 43 3.26 6.11 -3.76
C VAL A 43 3.79 5.12 -4.81
N ALA A 44 2.94 4.76 -5.77
CA ALA A 44 3.28 3.82 -6.82
C ALA A 44 4.35 4.39 -7.77
N GLU A 45 4.23 5.66 -8.17
CA GLU A 45 5.22 6.34 -9.01
C GLU A 45 6.59 6.41 -8.36
N TRP A 46 6.64 6.69 -7.06
CA TRP A 46 7.88 6.74 -6.31
C TRP A 46 8.52 5.35 -6.22
N LEU A 47 7.73 4.32 -5.89
CA LEU A 47 8.20 2.93 -5.80
C LEU A 47 8.61 2.35 -7.17
N ALA A 48 7.96 2.74 -8.26
CA ALA A 48 8.33 2.33 -9.62
C ALA A 48 9.76 2.74 -9.98
N ARG A 49 10.23 3.88 -9.45
CA ARG A 49 11.61 4.35 -9.61
C ARG A 49 12.56 3.68 -8.62
N ARG A 50 12.19 3.65 -7.34
CA ARG A 50 13.08 3.25 -6.24
C ARG A 50 13.27 1.74 -6.08
N LEU A 51 12.24 0.93 -6.32
CA LEU A 51 12.32 -0.53 -6.13
C LEU A 51 13.43 -1.17 -6.99
N PRO A 52 13.56 -0.87 -8.29
CA PRO A 52 14.66 -1.40 -9.11
C PRO A 52 16.05 -1.06 -8.57
N GLU A 53 16.23 0.12 -7.96
CA GLU A 53 17.51 0.57 -7.41
C GLU A 53 17.96 -0.25 -6.20
N VAL A 54 17.00 -0.83 -5.47
CA VAL A 54 17.22 -1.63 -4.25
C VAL A 54 16.97 -3.13 -4.45
N GLY A 55 16.86 -3.58 -5.70
CA GLY A 55 16.63 -4.97 -6.09
C GLY A 55 15.22 -5.49 -5.82
N GLY A 56 14.25 -4.58 -5.70
CA GLY A 56 12.82 -4.91 -5.62
C GLY A 56 12.13 -4.93 -6.98
N ILE A 57 10.86 -5.34 -6.98
CA ILE A 57 10.02 -5.48 -8.17
C ILE A 57 8.78 -4.60 -8.01
N PHE A 58 8.53 -3.77 -9.02
CA PHE A 58 7.29 -3.02 -9.18
C PHE A 58 6.46 -3.63 -10.30
N VAL A 59 5.17 -3.84 -10.06
CA VAL A 59 4.21 -4.28 -11.08
C VAL A 59 2.96 -3.41 -11.00
N GLN A 60 2.63 -2.75 -12.11
CA GLN A 60 1.31 -2.16 -12.27
C GLN A 60 0.34 -3.28 -12.66
N MET A 61 -0.63 -3.52 -11.80
CA MET A 61 -1.63 -4.57 -11.98
C MET A 61 -2.83 -4.02 -12.78
N GLU A 62 -3.65 -4.92 -13.28
CA GLU A 62 -4.83 -4.62 -14.09
C GLU A 62 -5.98 -4.00 -13.28
N ASP A 63 -6.08 -4.34 -11.99
CA ASP A 63 -7.06 -3.84 -11.04
C ASP A 63 -6.61 -4.07 -9.57
N GLU A 64 -7.41 -3.64 -8.61
CA GLU A 64 -7.13 -3.83 -7.19
C GLU A 64 -7.30 -5.27 -6.69
N LEU A 65 -8.08 -6.11 -7.36
CA LEU A 65 -8.20 -7.54 -7.02
C LEU A 65 -6.87 -8.25 -7.29
N ALA A 66 -6.33 -8.05 -8.49
CA ALA A 66 -5.03 -8.55 -8.91
C ALA A 66 -3.90 -7.96 -8.07
N SER A 67 -3.97 -6.66 -7.73
CA SER A 67 -3.03 -6.02 -6.80
C SER A 67 -2.93 -6.74 -5.47
N MET A 68 -4.06 -6.99 -4.82
CA MET A 68 -4.07 -7.68 -3.53
C MET A 68 -3.59 -9.13 -3.65
N ALA A 69 -4.05 -9.85 -4.68
CA ALA A 69 -3.62 -11.23 -4.93
C ALA A 69 -2.09 -11.34 -5.16
N ALA A 70 -1.53 -10.41 -5.93
CA ALA A 70 -0.10 -10.38 -6.24
C ALA A 70 0.76 -10.13 -5.00
N ILE A 71 0.38 -9.19 -4.12
CA ILE A 71 1.18 -8.92 -2.91
C ILE A 71 1.08 -10.05 -1.88
N VAL A 72 -0.07 -10.74 -1.80
CA VAL A 72 -0.23 -11.94 -0.97
C VAL A 72 0.67 -13.05 -1.50
N GLY A 73 0.64 -13.31 -2.82
CA GLY A 73 1.52 -14.29 -3.46
C GLY A 73 3.01 -13.98 -3.28
N ALA A 74 3.40 -12.72 -3.43
CA ALA A 74 4.78 -12.28 -3.21
C ALA A 74 5.22 -12.48 -1.75
N SER A 75 4.33 -12.24 -0.79
CA SER A 75 4.60 -12.46 0.63
C SER A 75 4.77 -13.94 0.97
N VAL A 76 3.92 -14.82 0.42
CA VAL A 76 4.08 -16.27 0.51
C VAL A 76 5.44 -16.73 -0.07
N ALA A 77 5.90 -16.07 -1.14
CA ALA A 77 7.21 -16.34 -1.74
C ALA A 77 8.40 -15.76 -0.93
N GLY A 78 8.15 -15.09 0.20
CA GLY A 78 9.16 -14.59 1.13
C GLY A 78 9.53 -13.12 0.96
N ALA A 79 8.85 -12.36 0.09
CA ALA A 79 9.08 -10.94 -0.06
C ALA A 79 8.30 -10.13 0.99
N ARG A 80 8.87 -9.03 1.49
CA ARG A 80 8.06 -7.99 2.13
C ARG A 80 7.32 -7.23 1.03
N ALA A 81 6.00 -7.35 1.02
CA ALA A 81 5.16 -6.88 -0.07
C ALA A 81 4.12 -5.85 0.41
N MET A 82 3.83 -4.87 -0.43
CA MET A 82 2.81 -3.86 -0.16
C MET A 82 2.02 -3.45 -1.41
N THR A 83 0.87 -2.84 -1.20
CA THR A 83 0.12 -2.08 -2.21
C THR A 83 -0.31 -0.72 -1.66
N ALA A 84 -0.76 0.18 -2.55
CA ALA A 84 -1.34 1.46 -2.20
C ALA A 84 -2.62 1.67 -3.00
N THR A 85 -3.68 2.14 -2.34
CA THR A 85 -5.01 2.32 -2.92
C THR A 85 -5.78 3.42 -2.18
N SER A 86 -7.06 3.60 -2.54
CA SER A 86 -8.02 4.46 -1.84
C SER A 86 -9.37 3.74 -1.71
N GLY A 87 -10.36 4.33 -1.04
CA GLY A 87 -11.64 3.69 -0.66
C GLY A 87 -12.30 2.75 -1.70
N PRO A 88 -12.46 3.14 -2.98
CA PRO A 88 -13.02 2.25 -4.00
C PRO A 88 -12.18 0.98 -4.22
N GLY A 89 -10.88 1.15 -4.39
CA GLY A 89 -9.96 0.04 -4.58
C GLY A 89 -9.81 -0.81 -3.32
N PHE A 90 -9.78 -0.18 -2.15
CA PHE A 90 -9.79 -0.88 -0.86
C PHE A 90 -11.01 -1.79 -0.73
N SER A 91 -12.18 -1.34 -1.19
CA SER A 91 -13.39 -2.16 -1.21
C SER A 91 -13.26 -3.41 -2.09
N LEU A 92 -12.57 -3.31 -3.23
CA LEU A 92 -12.31 -4.46 -4.10
C LEU A 92 -11.32 -5.45 -3.48
N MET A 93 -10.37 -4.99 -2.67
CA MET A 93 -9.34 -5.86 -2.05
C MET A 93 -9.87 -6.75 -0.92
N MET A 94 -11.09 -6.54 -0.42
CA MET A 94 -11.60 -7.13 0.83
C MET A 94 -11.57 -8.67 0.85
N GLU A 95 -11.89 -9.32 -0.27
CA GLU A 95 -11.86 -10.79 -0.35
C GLU A 95 -10.43 -11.32 -0.16
N ASN A 96 -9.46 -10.77 -0.90
CA ASN A 96 -8.06 -11.17 -0.80
C ASN A 96 -7.39 -10.74 0.51
N LEU A 97 -7.86 -9.65 1.14
CA LEU A 97 -7.41 -9.26 2.48
C LEU A 97 -7.89 -10.25 3.55
N GLY A 98 -9.12 -10.73 3.44
CA GLY A 98 -9.62 -11.82 4.29
C GLY A 98 -8.83 -13.12 4.08
N LEU A 99 -8.48 -13.44 2.82
CA LEU A 99 -7.62 -14.57 2.49
C LEU A 99 -6.22 -14.43 3.12
N ALA A 100 -5.61 -13.24 3.05
CA ALA A 100 -4.31 -12.98 3.67
C ALA A 100 -4.34 -13.20 5.20
N ALA A 101 -5.39 -12.71 5.87
CA ALA A 101 -5.59 -12.92 7.30
C ALA A 101 -5.78 -14.41 7.64
N MET A 102 -6.62 -15.12 6.89
CA MET A 102 -6.85 -16.56 7.06
C MET A 102 -5.58 -17.40 6.90
N MET A 103 -4.70 -17.03 5.96
CA MET A 103 -3.45 -17.74 5.70
C MET A 103 -2.27 -17.25 6.56
N GLU A 104 -2.50 -16.29 7.45
CA GLU A 104 -1.45 -15.63 8.26
C GLU A 104 -0.32 -15.03 7.40
N VAL A 105 -0.66 -14.48 6.22
CA VAL A 105 0.31 -13.94 5.26
C VAL A 105 0.55 -12.45 5.53
N PRO A 106 1.78 -12.03 5.87
CA PRO A 106 2.06 -10.64 6.20
C PRO A 106 2.13 -9.77 4.94
N CYS A 107 1.26 -8.77 4.82
CA CYS A 107 1.32 -7.77 3.75
C CYS A 107 0.81 -6.41 4.26
N VAL A 108 1.22 -5.32 3.59
CA VAL A 108 0.79 -3.96 3.95
C VAL A 108 -0.08 -3.37 2.84
N VAL A 109 -1.25 -2.84 3.21
CA VAL A 109 -2.12 -2.07 2.32
C VAL A 109 -2.16 -0.63 2.81
N VAL A 110 -1.68 0.29 1.98
CA VAL A 110 -1.78 1.73 2.26
C VAL A 110 -3.11 2.23 1.69
N ASN A 111 -4.08 2.53 2.56
CA ASN A 111 -5.32 3.19 2.16
C ASN A 111 -5.19 4.70 2.31
N VAL A 112 -4.89 5.41 1.21
CA VAL A 112 -4.85 6.87 1.18
C VAL A 112 -6.29 7.38 1.07
N GLN A 113 -6.88 7.65 2.23
CA GLN A 113 -8.31 7.96 2.34
C GLN A 113 -8.67 9.28 1.63
N ARG A 114 -9.79 9.25 0.90
CA ARG A 114 -10.38 10.40 0.19
C ARG A 114 -11.88 10.51 0.49
N GLY A 115 -12.53 11.57 0.02
CA GLY A 115 -13.97 11.74 0.21
C GLY A 115 -14.77 10.62 -0.47
N GLY A 116 -15.59 9.90 0.30
CA GLY A 116 -16.55 8.89 -0.17
C GLY A 116 -18.01 9.36 -0.06
N PRO A 117 -19.01 8.47 -0.23
CA PRO A 117 -18.91 7.05 -0.62
C PRO A 117 -18.79 6.85 -2.13
N SER A 118 -18.57 5.59 -2.56
CA SER A 118 -18.37 5.22 -3.98
C SER A 118 -17.22 6.04 -4.59
N THR A 119 -17.35 6.54 -5.84
CA THR A 119 -16.36 7.43 -6.44
C THR A 119 -16.04 8.63 -5.55
N GLY A 120 -17.07 9.17 -4.90
CA GLY A 120 -16.98 10.27 -3.95
C GLY A 120 -16.36 11.54 -4.54
N LEU A 121 -15.41 12.12 -3.81
CA LEU A 121 -14.70 13.34 -4.14
C LEU A 121 -13.20 13.01 -4.25
N PRO A 122 -12.72 12.55 -5.42
CA PRO A 122 -11.38 11.97 -5.54
C PRO A 122 -10.22 12.87 -5.11
N THR A 123 -10.39 14.18 -5.19
CA THR A 123 -9.37 15.19 -4.87
C THR A 123 -9.57 15.85 -3.51
N LEU A 124 -10.60 15.45 -2.75
CA LEU A 124 -10.85 15.95 -1.41
C LEU A 124 -10.54 14.89 -0.36
N VAL A 125 -10.01 15.34 0.77
CA VAL A 125 -9.61 14.47 1.88
C VAL A 125 -10.83 13.87 2.58
N GLY A 126 -10.65 12.69 3.16
CA GLY A 126 -11.65 12.01 3.99
C GLY A 126 -10.98 11.10 5.02
N GLN A 127 -11.72 10.74 6.06
CA GLN A 127 -11.28 9.82 7.12
C GLN A 127 -12.38 8.78 7.43
N ALA A 128 -13.21 8.47 6.44
CA ALA A 128 -14.43 7.69 6.62
C ALA A 128 -14.20 6.17 6.52
N ASP A 129 -13.02 5.71 6.10
CA ASP A 129 -12.75 4.29 5.82
C ASP A 129 -12.32 3.51 7.07
N VAL A 130 -12.23 4.16 8.24
CA VAL A 130 -11.77 3.56 9.51
C VAL A 130 -12.56 2.29 9.86
N MET A 131 -13.88 2.31 9.66
CA MET A 131 -14.74 1.15 9.93
C MET A 131 -14.45 0.00 8.96
N GLN A 132 -14.21 0.30 7.68
CA GLN A 132 -13.88 -0.69 6.66
C GLN A 132 -12.48 -1.27 6.88
N ALA A 133 -11.53 -0.47 7.36
CA ALA A 133 -10.20 -0.96 7.71
C ALA A 133 -10.25 -1.99 8.85
N ARG A 134 -11.21 -1.86 9.77
CA ARG A 134 -11.39 -2.77 10.90
C ARG A 134 -12.26 -3.99 10.61
N TRP A 135 -13.31 -3.83 9.80
CA TRP A 135 -14.38 -4.82 9.63
C TRP A 135 -14.81 -5.05 8.17
N GLY A 136 -13.93 -4.77 7.20
CA GLY A 136 -14.31 -4.73 5.79
C GLY A 136 -14.53 -6.08 5.12
N SER A 137 -13.66 -7.06 5.36
CA SER A 137 -13.84 -8.45 4.91
C SER A 137 -14.82 -9.22 5.78
N HIS A 138 -15.31 -10.35 5.28
CA HIS A 138 -16.25 -11.23 5.97
C HIS A 138 -15.55 -12.25 6.89
N GLY A 139 -16.28 -12.75 7.88
CA GLY A 139 -15.76 -13.71 8.86
C GLY A 139 -15.09 -13.04 10.07
N ASP A 140 -14.54 -13.88 10.96
CA ASP A 140 -13.87 -13.44 12.17
C ASP A 140 -12.35 -13.40 11.94
N TYR A 141 -11.77 -12.20 11.99
CA TYR A 141 -10.34 -11.94 11.85
C TYR A 141 -10.02 -10.60 12.51
N GLU A 142 -8.72 -10.29 12.66
CA GLU A 142 -8.27 -9.01 13.19
C GLU A 142 -7.20 -8.42 12.27
N ILE A 143 -7.29 -7.11 12.05
CA ILE A 143 -6.33 -6.34 11.26
C ILE A 143 -5.62 -5.35 12.17
N VAL A 144 -4.31 -5.27 12.02
CA VAL A 144 -3.51 -4.19 12.63
C VAL A 144 -3.63 -2.96 11.74
N ALA A 145 -4.30 -1.92 12.24
CA ALA A 145 -4.52 -0.67 11.51
C ALA A 145 -3.83 0.51 12.20
N TYR A 146 -3.11 1.31 11.41
CA TYR A 146 -2.46 2.55 11.84
C TYR A 146 -3.00 3.74 11.04
N SER A 147 -2.97 4.94 11.63
CA SER A 147 -3.40 6.18 10.99
C SER A 147 -2.38 7.29 11.29
N PRO A 148 -1.35 7.46 10.44
CA PRO A 148 -0.34 8.50 10.63
C PRO A 148 -0.94 9.90 10.48
N ALA A 149 -0.41 10.86 11.24
CA ALA A 149 -0.85 12.26 11.24
C ALA A 149 0.10 13.21 10.49
N SER A 150 1.28 12.75 10.08
CA SER A 150 2.28 13.56 9.37
C SER A 150 3.19 12.71 8.49
N PRO A 151 3.92 13.30 7.52
CA PRO A 151 4.91 12.56 6.72
C PRO A 151 6.06 11.92 7.52
N GLN A 152 6.27 12.31 8.78
CA GLN A 152 7.34 11.73 9.60
C GLN A 152 6.91 10.44 10.33
N GLU A 153 5.60 10.23 10.51
CA GLU A 153 5.02 9.03 11.12
C GLU A 153 4.86 7.91 10.10
#